data_AF-A0A9R0WB77-F1
#
_entry.id   AF-A0A9R0WB77-F1
#
_cell.length_a   1.000
_cell.length_b   1.000
_cell.length_c   1.000
_cell.angle_alpha   90.00
_cell.angle_beta   90.00
_cell.angle_gamma   90.00
#
_symmetry.space_group_name_H-M   'P 1'
#
loop_
_entity.id
_entity.type
_entity.pdbx_description
1 polymer ?
#
loop_
_entity_poly.entity_id
_entity_poly.type
_entity_poly.pdbx_seq_one_letter_code
_entity_poly.pdbx_strand_id
1 'polypeptide(L)'
;MNLEMRDHVRKREEDDDEMMLFILPALHLIGTDGVALRECRIPRHTSSLTCEMFVKELLEGHVKNCQIAFRMEPHIFKSLAN
;
A
#
# COMPACT_ATOMS: atom_id res chain seq x y z
N MET A 1 27.73 -37.42 23.05
CA MET A 1 26.82 -36.31 22.70
C MET A 1 25.58 -36.49 23.56
N ASN A 2 25.38 -35.64 24.56
CA ASN A 2 24.45 -35.84 25.68
C ASN A 2 22.99 -35.73 25.19
N LEU A 3 22.20 -36.81 25.33
CA LEU A 3 20.80 -36.89 24.87
C LEU A 3 19.92 -35.81 25.55
N GLU A 4 20.24 -35.49 26.81
CA GLU A 4 19.59 -34.42 27.58
C GLU A 4 19.78 -33.05 26.92
N MET A 5 20.98 -32.72 26.41
CA MET A 5 21.23 -31.45 25.73
C MET A 5 20.42 -31.34 24.42
N ARG A 6 20.18 -32.47 23.74
CA ARG A 6 19.34 -32.52 22.53
C ARG A 6 17.86 -32.33 22.86
N ASP A 7 17.37 -32.92 23.94
CA ASP A 7 15.99 -32.73 24.40
C ASP A 7 15.76 -31.31 24.94
N HIS A 8 16.74 -30.71 25.61
CA HIS A 8 16.67 -29.32 26.04
C HIS A 8 16.65 -28.33 24.88
N VAL A 9 17.35 -28.63 23.78
CA VAL A 9 17.28 -27.81 22.55
C VAL A 9 15.91 -27.97 21.89
N ARG A 10 15.39 -29.20 21.77
CA ARG A 10 14.08 -29.44 21.14
C ARG A 10 12.92 -28.84 21.92
N LYS A 11 12.97 -28.88 23.26
CA LYS A 11 11.97 -28.21 24.12
C LYS A 11 11.99 -26.69 23.97
N ARG A 12 13.17 -26.08 23.80
CA ARG A 12 13.27 -24.64 23.53
C ARG A 12 12.66 -24.26 22.19
N GLU A 13 12.88 -25.07 21.15
CA GLU A 13 12.26 -24.84 19.84
C GLU A 13 10.73 -24.98 19.88
N GLU A 14 10.21 -26.02 20.54
CA GLU A 14 8.76 -26.25 20.70
C GLU A 14 8.08 -25.12 21.51
N ASP A 15 8.72 -24.64 22.59
CA ASP A 15 8.20 -23.54 23.42
C ASP A 15 8.24 -22.18 22.70
N ASP A 16 9.29 -21.92 21.90
CA ASP A 16 9.44 -20.68 21.12
C ASP A 16 8.39 -20.61 19.98
N ASP A 17 8.08 -21.74 19.34
CA ASP A 17 7.03 -21.85 18.31
C ASP A 17 5.64 -21.55 18.89
N GLU A 18 5.34 -22.06 20.09
CA GLU A 18 4.07 -21.77 20.78
C GLU A 18 3.97 -20.29 21.19
N MET A 19 5.08 -19.67 21.63
CA MET A 19 5.13 -18.24 21.91
C MET A 19 4.84 -17.41 20.64
N MET A 20 5.37 -17.81 19.49
CA MET A 20 5.14 -17.11 18.21
C MET A 20 3.66 -17.05 17.82
N LEU A 21 2.85 -18.05 18.20
CA LEU A 21 1.40 -18.04 17.95
C LEU A 21 0.67 -16.87 18.61
N PHE A 22 1.20 -16.31 19.70
CA PHE A 22 0.61 -15.16 20.40
C PHE A 22 1.34 -13.85 20.07
N ILE A 23 2.65 -13.91 19.90
CA ILE A 23 3.47 -12.73 19.59
C ILE A 23 3.22 -12.23 18.17
N LEU A 24 3.09 -13.11 17.16
CA LEU A 24 2.86 -12.67 15.79
C LEU A 24 1.51 -11.95 15.60
N PRO A 25 0.37 -12.45 16.12
CA PRO A 25 -0.89 -11.71 16.05
C PRO A 25 -0.86 -10.41 16.86
N ALA A 26 -0.19 -10.38 18.02
CA ALA A 26 -0.06 -9.17 18.81
C ALA A 26 0.81 -8.12 18.10
N LEU A 27 1.94 -8.51 17.52
CA LEU A 27 2.78 -7.63 16.69
C LEU A 27 2.07 -7.18 15.43
N HIS A 28 1.26 -8.04 14.81
CA HIS A 28 0.39 -7.63 13.72
C HIS A 28 -0.62 -6.58 14.20
N LEU A 29 -1.27 -6.78 15.35
CA LEU A 29 -2.25 -5.83 15.90
C LEU A 29 -1.64 -4.49 16.31
N ILE A 30 -0.45 -4.52 16.94
CA ILE A 30 0.31 -3.33 17.35
C ILE A 30 0.89 -2.61 16.13
N GLY A 31 1.47 -3.35 15.19
CA GLY A 31 1.96 -2.78 13.93
C GLY A 31 0.84 -2.36 12.97
N THR A 32 -0.40 -2.79 13.23
CA THR A 32 -1.57 -2.39 12.44
C THR A 32 -2.40 -1.32 13.11
N ASP A 33 -2.09 -0.86 14.34
CA ASP A 33 -2.77 0.24 15.07
C ASP A 33 -4.14 0.61 14.49
N GLY A 34 -5.04 -0.38 14.49
CA GLY A 34 -6.38 -0.28 13.94
C GLY A 34 -6.51 -0.02 12.43
N VAL A 35 -7.67 -0.40 11.92
CA VAL A 35 -8.34 0.22 10.78
C VAL A 35 -8.41 1.78 10.89
N ALA A 36 -7.98 2.37 12.02
CA ALA A 36 -7.92 3.80 12.33
C ALA A 36 -6.52 4.47 12.19
N LEU A 37 -5.42 3.73 12.12
CA LEU A 37 -4.06 4.27 11.90
C LEU A 37 -3.32 3.52 10.79
N ARG A 38 -4.03 3.18 9.70
CA ARG A 38 -3.40 3.51 8.41
C ARG A 38 -3.00 4.95 8.60
N GLU A 39 -1.69 5.24 8.64
CA GLU A 39 -1.17 6.57 8.31
C GLU A 39 -2.23 7.20 7.42
N CYS A 40 -2.88 8.27 7.90
CA CYS A 40 -3.73 9.06 7.05
C CYS A 40 -2.81 9.44 5.90
N ARG A 41 -2.72 8.59 4.89
CA ARG A 41 -1.86 8.75 3.74
C ARG A 41 -2.51 9.93 3.12
N ILE A 42 -1.94 11.10 3.42
CA ILE A 42 -2.50 12.37 2.99
C ILE A 42 -2.68 12.15 1.51
N PRO A 43 -3.93 12.12 1.02
CA PRO A 43 -4.16 11.85 -0.37
C PRO A 43 -3.32 12.86 -1.13
N ARG A 44 -2.31 12.39 -1.87
CA ARG A 44 -1.45 13.28 -2.66
C ARG A 44 -2.30 14.13 -3.61
N HIS A 45 -3.46 13.60 -3.97
CA HIS A 45 -4.48 14.25 -4.76
C HIS A 45 -5.71 14.49 -3.89
N THR A 46 -6.05 15.76 -3.72
CA THR A 46 -7.28 16.23 -3.06
C THR A 46 -8.41 16.45 -4.05
N SER A 47 -8.26 16.03 -5.31
CA SER A 47 -9.30 16.20 -6.32
C SER A 47 -10.54 15.42 -5.91
N SER A 48 -11.68 16.11 -5.89
CA SER A 48 -13.00 15.52 -5.66
C SER A 48 -13.39 14.54 -6.76
N LEU A 49 -12.85 14.74 -7.97
CA LEU A 49 -12.98 13.84 -9.10
C LEU A 49 -11.93 12.73 -9.01
N THR A 50 -12.35 11.52 -9.42
CA THR A 50 -11.38 10.45 -9.68
C THR A 50 -10.43 10.90 -10.79
N CYS A 51 -9.18 10.41 -10.76
CA CYS A 51 -8.17 10.78 -11.75
C CYS A 51 -8.68 10.55 -13.19
N GLU A 52 -9.40 9.45 -13.42
CA GLU A 52 -10.01 9.14 -14.72
C GLU A 52 -11.02 10.22 -15.16
N MET A 53 -11.93 10.63 -14.28
CA MET A 53 -12.92 11.67 -14.60
C MET A 53 -12.25 13.01 -14.90
N PHE A 54 -11.23 13.37 -14.12
CA PHE A 54 -10.45 14.60 -14.32
C PHE A 54 -9.69 14.59 -15.66
N VAL A 55 -9.05 13.47 -15.99
CA VAL A 55 -8.35 13.30 -17.28
C VAL A 55 -9.35 13.39 -18.43
N LYS A 56 -10.53 12.76 -18.31
CA LYS A 56 -11.58 12.83 -19.33
C LYS A 56 -12.05 14.27 -19.56
N GLU A 57 -12.33 15.03 -18.50
CA GLU A 57 -12.72 16.43 -18.58
C GLU A 57 -11.67 17.30 -19.29
N LEU A 58 -10.37 17.10 -18.97
CA LEU A 58 -9.28 17.82 -19.61
C LEU A 58 -9.13 17.50 -21.11
N LEU A 59 -9.38 16.26 -21.50
CA LEU A 59 -9.21 15.79 -22.88
C LEU A 59 -10.43 16.07 -23.78
N GLU A 60 -11.63 16.16 -23.21
CA GLU A 60 -12.87 16.46 -23.93
C GLU A 60 -13.21 17.96 -23.90
N GLY A 61 -12.63 18.71 -22.95
CA GLY A 61 -12.78 20.15 -22.84
C GLY A 61 -11.91 20.95 -23.82
N HIS A 62 -11.61 22.19 -23.45
CA HIS A 62 -10.84 23.09 -24.30
C HIS A 62 -9.37 22.65 -24.40
N VAL A 63 -8.79 22.65 -25.62
CA VAL A 63 -7.41 22.19 -25.90
C VAL A 63 -6.36 22.82 -24.98
N LYS A 64 -6.50 24.12 -24.66
CA LYS A 64 -5.62 24.82 -23.72
C LYS A 64 -5.56 24.18 -22.33
N ASN A 65 -6.64 23.56 -21.85
CA ASN A 65 -6.66 22.94 -20.53
C ASN A 65 -5.69 21.76 -20.48
N CYS A 66 -5.73 20.90 -21.51
CA CYS A 66 -4.78 19.81 -21.69
C CYS A 66 -3.33 20.33 -21.85
N GLN A 67 -3.12 21.39 -22.63
CA GLN A 67 -1.80 21.99 -22.79
C GLN A 67 -1.24 22.57 -21.49
N ILE A 68 -2.08 23.18 -20.64
CA ILE A 68 -1.63 23.75 -19.36
C ILE A 68 -1.38 22.64 -18.34
N ALA A 69 -2.28 21.65 -18.24
CA ALA A 69 -2.20 20.59 -17.24
C ALA A 69 -1.12 19.54 -17.56
N PHE A 70 -1.08 19.07 -18.80
CA PHE A 70 -0.20 17.98 -19.23
C PHE A 70 0.98 18.45 -20.10
N ARG A 71 1.04 19.74 -20.49
CA ARG A 71 2.06 20.27 -21.41
C ARG A 71 2.12 19.55 -22.76
N MET A 72 0.97 19.02 -23.17
CA MET A 72 0.82 18.27 -24.42
C MET A 72 -0.58 18.48 -25.00
N GLU A 73 -0.72 18.21 -26.29
CA GLU A 73 -2.01 18.31 -26.96
C GLU A 73 -2.87 17.06 -26.70
N PRO A 74 -4.21 17.19 -26.68
CA PRO A 74 -5.11 16.09 -26.33
C PRO A 74 -4.94 14.83 -27.20
N HIS A 75 -4.65 14.99 -28.49
CA HIS A 75 -4.51 13.88 -29.41
C HIS A 75 -3.23 13.07 -29.15
N ILE A 76 -2.14 13.73 -28.75
CA ILE A 76 -0.88 13.07 -28.35
C ILE A 76 -1.13 12.24 -27.09
N PHE A 77 -1.83 12.80 -26.11
CA PHE A 77 -2.17 12.09 -24.88
C PHE A 77 -2.97 10.82 -25.19
N LYS A 78 -4.03 10.95 -26.00
CA LYS A 78 -4.87 9.81 -26.42
C LYS A 78 -4.07 8.75 -27.18
N SER A 79 -3.09 9.15 -27.99
CA SER A 79 -2.24 8.20 -28.72
C SER A 79 -1.27 7.44 -27.81
N LEU A 80 -0.80 8.04 -26.72
CA LEU A 80 0.13 7.41 -25.77
C LEU A 80 -0.57 6.54 -24.72
N ALA A 81 -1.84 6.81 -24.44
CA ALA A 81 -2.64 6.09 -23.47
C ALA A 81 -3.28 4.79 -24.03
N ASN A 82 -3.01 4.44 -25.29
CA ASN A 82 -3.46 3.19 -25.93
C ASN A 82 -2.61 1.98 -25.50
#